data_AF-A0A8S0S5X7-F1
#
_entry.id   AF-A0A8S0S5X7-F1
#
_cell.length_a   1.000
_cell.length_b   1.000
_cell.length_c   1.000
_cell.angle_alpha   90.00
_cell.angle_beta   90.00
_cell.angle_gamma   90.00
#
_symmetry.space_group_name_H-M   'P 1'
#
loop_
_entity.id
_entity.type
_entity.pdbx_description
1 polymer ?
#
loop_
_entity_poly.entity_id
_entity_poly.type
_entity_poly.pdbx_seq_one_letter_code
_entity_poly.pdbx_strand_id
1 'polypeptide(L)'
;MICTSIVEQIICGCAKVKRIYLGWLDGYSLDEIKKIKLSKETLEELIVDWCTDMNLFVDYAPNLERFSYAGIRREQNEIWISSMRNLRSMTLVQAHVTGFNVVNQVLQYPRLEELVLVSCSTIDRLVISSAKLDDFVLCRREVL
;
A
#
# COMPACT_ATOMS: atom_id res chain seq x y z
N MET A 1 -14.60 -18.61 -4.50
CA MET A 1 -14.29 -17.58 -5.51
C MET A 1 -14.87 -16.27 -4.99
N ILE A 2 -14.02 -15.38 -4.48
CA ILE A 2 -14.44 -14.05 -4.03
C ILE A 2 -14.05 -13.08 -5.14
N CYS A 3 -15.04 -12.57 -5.86
CA CYS A 3 -14.82 -11.56 -6.89
C CYS A 3 -14.32 -10.25 -6.23
N THR A 4 -13.47 -9.48 -6.91
CA THR A 4 -13.08 -8.12 -6.47
C THR A 4 -14.27 -7.25 -6.16
N SER A 5 -15.34 -7.37 -6.96
CA SER A 5 -16.61 -6.70 -6.70
C SER A 5 -17.22 -7.05 -5.33
N ILE A 6 -17.03 -8.27 -4.83
CA ILE A 6 -17.51 -8.69 -3.51
C ILE A 6 -16.64 -8.06 -2.41
N VAL A 7 -15.31 -8.04 -2.59
CA VAL A 7 -14.40 -7.37 -1.64
C VAL A 7 -14.73 -5.88 -1.57
N GLU A 8 -14.88 -5.21 -2.72
CA GLU A 8 -15.27 -3.79 -2.79
C GLU A 8 -16.65 -3.55 -2.19
N GLN A 9 -17.64 -4.41 -2.46
CA GLN A 9 -18.98 -4.30 -1.87
C GLN A 9 -18.97 -4.46 -0.35
N ILE A 10 -18.20 -5.42 0.17
CA ILE A 10 -18.05 -5.61 1.63
C ILE A 10 -17.37 -4.38 2.24
N ILE A 11 -16.28 -3.92 1.64
CA ILE A 11 -15.55 -2.73 2.09
C ILE A 11 -16.47 -1.51 2.09
N CYS A 12 -17.21 -1.26 1.02
CA CYS A 12 -18.12 -0.12 0.90
C CYS A 12 -19.35 -0.24 1.81
N GLY A 13 -19.91 -1.44 1.95
CA GLY A 13 -21.10 -1.70 2.76
C GLY A 13 -20.87 -1.58 4.27
N CYS A 14 -19.64 -1.81 4.74
CA CYS A 14 -19.33 -1.74 6.17
C CYS A 14 -19.01 -0.31 6.63
N ALA A 15 -20.02 0.52 6.91
CA ALA A 15 -19.87 1.94 7.23
C ALA A 15 -18.84 2.28 8.34
N LYS A 16 -18.69 1.41 9.35
CA LYS A 16 -17.83 1.65 10.54
C LYS A 16 -16.43 1.02 10.46
N VAL A 17 -16.08 0.36 9.36
CA VAL A 17 -14.79 -0.33 9.26
C VAL A 17 -13.66 0.70 9.21
N LYS A 18 -12.77 0.61 10.21
CA LYS A 18 -11.59 1.46 10.39
C LYS A 18 -10.28 0.78 10.01
N ARG A 19 -10.27 -0.56 10.00
CA ARG A 19 -9.10 -1.36 9.65
C ARG A 19 -9.50 -2.39 8.61
N ILE A 20 -8.74 -2.46 7.52
CA ILE A 20 -8.87 -3.48 6.50
C ILE A 20 -7.55 -4.23 6.41
N TYR A 21 -7.64 -5.55 6.47
CA TYR A 21 -6.54 -6.46 6.22
C TYR A 21 -6.90 -7.31 5.01
N LEU A 22 -6.10 -7.21 3.95
CA LEU A 22 -6.20 -8.00 2.73
C LEU A 22 -4.95 -8.89 2.70
N GLY A 23 -5.13 -10.15 3.04
CA GLY A 23 -4.04 -11.11 3.11
C GLY A 23 -4.33 -12.34 2.28
N TRP A 24 -3.30 -12.87 1.60
CA TRP A 24 -3.39 -14.20 0.98
C TRP A 24 -4.57 -14.31 0.01
N LEU A 25 -4.72 -13.27 -0.83
CA LEU A 25 -5.72 -13.28 -1.91
C LEU A 25 -5.29 -14.17 -3.08
N ASP A 26 -4.11 -14.79 -2.95
CA ASP A 26 -3.45 -15.74 -3.84
C ASP A 26 -4.20 -17.07 -3.83
N GLY A 27 -4.63 -17.52 -5.00
CA GLY A 27 -5.41 -18.76 -5.14
C GLY A 27 -6.47 -18.70 -6.21
N TYR A 28 -6.69 -17.52 -6.80
CA TYR A 28 -7.60 -17.35 -7.91
C TYR A 28 -6.79 -16.96 -9.13
N SER A 29 -6.40 -17.96 -9.92
CA SER A 29 -5.90 -17.78 -11.29
C SER A 29 -7.00 -17.13 -12.12
N LEU A 30 -7.18 -15.82 -11.97
CA LEU A 30 -8.17 -15.04 -12.68
C LEU A 30 -7.57 -13.66 -12.89
N ASP A 31 -7.56 -13.24 -14.15
CA ASP A 31 -7.30 -11.87 -14.57
C ASP A 31 -8.24 -10.81 -13.91
N GLU A 32 -9.09 -11.21 -12.97
CA GLU A 32 -10.19 -10.47 -12.35
C GLU A 32 -9.82 -9.79 -11.01
N ILE A 33 -8.81 -10.28 -10.26
CA ILE A 33 -8.29 -9.60 -9.05
C ILE A 33 -7.05 -8.75 -9.36
N LYS A 34 -7.00 -8.20 -10.57
CA LYS A 34 -5.92 -7.28 -10.96
C LYS A 34 -6.09 -5.89 -10.36
N LYS A 35 -7.24 -5.57 -9.76
CA LYS A 35 -7.58 -4.21 -9.33
C LYS A 35 -8.53 -4.21 -8.14
N ILE A 36 -8.10 -3.61 -7.02
CA ILE A 36 -8.99 -3.22 -5.92
C ILE A 36 -9.06 -1.70 -5.88
N LYS A 37 -10.27 -1.15 -6.02
CA LYS A 37 -10.53 0.28 -5.82
C LYS A 37 -11.11 0.53 -4.43
N LEU A 38 -10.39 1.31 -3.62
CA LEU A 38 -10.83 1.63 -2.27
C LEU A 38 -11.15 3.12 -2.14
N SER A 39 -12.38 3.41 -1.68
CA SER A 39 -12.82 4.74 -1.25
C SER A 39 -13.56 4.60 0.08
N LYS A 40 -12.96 5.09 1.17
CA LYS A 40 -13.51 4.92 2.51
C LYS A 40 -13.01 5.97 3.49
N GLU A 41 -13.90 6.88 3.87
CA GLU A 41 -13.58 7.95 4.82
C GLU A 41 -13.30 7.44 6.22
N THR A 42 -13.92 6.35 6.65
CA THR A 42 -13.74 5.82 8.01
C THR A 42 -12.48 4.99 8.17
N LEU A 43 -11.76 4.69 7.09
CA LEU A 43 -10.59 3.83 7.12
C LEU A 43 -9.39 4.58 7.72
N GLU A 44 -8.84 4.01 8.78
CA GLU A 44 -7.66 4.52 9.50
C GLU A 44 -6.42 3.67 9.18
N GLU A 45 -6.61 2.38 8.85
CA GLU A 45 -5.51 1.45 8.58
C GLU A 45 -5.82 0.46 7.46
N LEU A 46 -4.87 0.34 6.52
CA LEU A 46 -4.92 -0.61 5.42
C LEU A 46 -3.65 -1.45 5.41
N ILE A 47 -3.83 -2.76 5.52
CA ILE A 47 -2.75 -3.73 5.44
C ILE A 47 -3.03 -4.65 4.25
N VAL A 48 -2.06 -4.75 3.37
CA VAL A 48 -2.07 -5.68 2.24
C VAL A 48 -0.84 -6.55 2.34
N ASP A 49 -1.03 -7.87 2.47
CA ASP A 49 0.05 -8.80 2.78
C ASP A 49 -0.08 -10.06 1.92
N TRP A 50 1.03 -10.56 1.36
CA TRP A 50 1.04 -11.76 0.52
C TRP A 50 -0.08 -11.75 -0.53
N CYS A 51 -0.12 -10.70 -1.36
CA CYS A 51 -1.03 -10.60 -2.50
C CYS A 51 -0.22 -10.63 -3.81
N THR A 52 -0.33 -11.72 -4.57
CA THR A 52 0.22 -11.88 -5.93
C THR A 52 -0.67 -11.21 -6.97
N ASP A 53 -0.06 -10.64 -8.01
CA ASP A 53 -0.69 -10.12 -9.23
C ASP A 53 -1.83 -9.10 -9.01
N MET A 54 -1.74 -8.32 -7.93
CA MET A 54 -2.78 -7.36 -7.53
C MET A 54 -2.29 -5.92 -7.62
N ASN A 55 -2.96 -5.10 -8.45
CA ASN A 55 -2.81 -3.65 -8.40
C ASN A 55 -3.80 -3.06 -7.39
N LEU A 56 -3.26 -2.26 -6.48
CA LEU A 56 -4.06 -1.59 -5.46
C LEU A 56 -4.24 -0.11 -5.83
N PHE A 57 -5.50 0.33 -5.89
CA PHE A 57 -5.85 1.72 -6.14
C PHE A 57 -6.65 2.26 -4.97
N VAL A 58 -6.03 3.10 -4.16
CA VAL A 58 -6.74 3.84 -3.12
C VAL A 58 -7.02 5.25 -3.64
N ASP A 59 -8.28 5.49 -4.01
CA ASP A 59 -8.71 6.74 -4.65
C ASP A 59 -8.99 7.83 -3.62
N TYR A 60 -9.63 7.44 -2.51
CA TYR A 60 -10.04 8.39 -1.47
C TYR A 60 -10.16 7.73 -0.08
N ALA A 61 -9.15 7.94 0.76
CA ALA A 61 -9.13 7.50 2.16
C ALA A 61 -8.55 8.61 3.04
N PRO A 62 -9.30 9.71 3.27
CA PRO A 62 -8.75 10.92 3.90
C PRO A 62 -8.31 10.71 5.36
N ASN A 63 -8.88 9.76 6.08
CA ASN A 63 -8.52 9.46 7.46
C ASN A 63 -7.51 8.31 7.59
N LEU A 64 -6.96 7.81 6.47
CA LEU A 64 -5.97 6.75 6.54
C LEU A 64 -4.69 7.29 7.18
N GLU A 65 -4.31 6.68 8.30
CA GLU A 65 -3.10 7.03 9.06
C GLU A 65 -1.99 6.01 8.86
N ARG A 66 -2.34 4.74 8.61
CA ARG A 66 -1.37 3.65 8.48
C ARG A 66 -1.59 2.85 7.21
N PHE A 67 -0.52 2.67 6.46
CA PHE A 67 -0.51 1.85 5.26
C PHE A 67 0.64 0.86 5.29
N SER A 68 0.34 -0.42 5.11
CA SER A 68 1.34 -1.46 4.97
C SER A 68 1.06 -2.29 3.72
N TYR A 69 2.10 -2.48 2.91
CA TYR A 69 2.07 -3.35 1.76
C TYR A 69 3.26 -4.29 1.78
N ALA A 70 3.00 -5.59 1.66
CA ALA A 70 4.02 -6.62 1.47
C ALA A 70 3.73 -7.39 0.18
N GLY A 71 4.58 -7.17 -0.81
CA GLY A 71 4.51 -7.83 -2.11
C GLY A 71 5.36 -9.11 -2.15
N ILE A 72 5.27 -9.82 -3.28
CA ILE A 72 6.07 -11.02 -3.55
C ILE A 72 7.10 -10.70 -4.63
N ARG A 73 8.34 -11.14 -4.38
CA ARG A 73 9.61 -10.70 -5.00
C ARG A 73 9.80 -10.84 -6.53
N ARG A 74 8.75 -11.13 -7.32
CA ARG A 74 8.86 -11.41 -8.76
C ARG A 74 7.80 -10.76 -9.64
N GLU A 75 6.83 -10.07 -9.06
CA GLU A 75 5.68 -9.54 -9.80
C GLU A 75 5.70 -8.01 -9.83
N GLN A 76 5.30 -7.45 -10.97
CA GLN A 76 5.16 -6.00 -11.16
C GLN A 76 3.78 -5.59 -10.63
N ASN A 77 3.71 -5.29 -9.34
CA ASN A 77 2.49 -4.76 -8.72
C ASN A 77 2.54 -3.24 -8.73
N GLU A 78 1.54 -2.62 -9.36
CA GLU A 78 1.37 -1.17 -9.33
C GLU A 78 0.52 -0.76 -8.12
N ILE A 79 1.11 0.07 -7.26
CA ILE A 79 0.46 0.63 -6.10
C ILE A 79 0.20 2.10 -6.38
N TRP A 80 -1.07 2.45 -6.59
CA TRP A 80 -1.51 3.82 -6.74
C TRP A 80 -2.23 4.31 -5.50
N ILE A 81 -1.56 5.24 -4.83
CA ILE A 81 -2.03 5.84 -3.60
C ILE A 81 -2.10 7.35 -3.82
N SER A 82 -3.31 7.88 -3.94
CA SER A 82 -3.56 9.31 -4.00
C SER A 82 -4.27 9.78 -2.73
N SER A 83 -4.08 11.06 -2.38
CA SER A 83 -4.98 11.78 -1.47
C SER A 83 -5.01 11.35 0.01
N MET A 84 -3.99 10.66 0.53
CA MET A 84 -3.88 10.29 1.96
C MET A 84 -3.16 11.35 2.79
N ARG A 85 -3.78 12.53 2.98
CA ARG A 85 -3.13 13.67 3.66
C ARG A 85 -2.83 13.43 5.15
N ASN A 86 -3.50 12.47 5.77
CA ASN A 86 -3.33 12.10 7.17
C ASN A 86 -2.40 10.91 7.37
N LEU A 87 -1.79 10.38 6.32
CA LEU A 87 -0.89 9.24 6.43
C LEU A 87 0.30 9.60 7.31
N ARG A 88 0.49 8.81 8.38
CA ARG A 88 1.57 8.94 9.36
C ARG A 88 2.60 7.82 9.22
N SER A 89 2.17 6.60 8.91
CA SER A 89 3.07 5.45 8.78
C SER A 89 2.86 4.75 7.44
N MET A 90 3.96 4.52 6.73
CA MET A 90 4.01 3.77 5.48
C MET A 90 5.06 2.67 5.56
N THR A 91 4.65 1.41 5.38
CA THR A 91 5.54 0.26 5.29
C THR A 91 5.41 -0.40 3.91
N LEU A 92 6.52 -0.53 3.18
CA LEU A 92 6.60 -1.24 1.92
C LEU A 92 7.64 -2.37 2.03
N VAL A 93 7.20 -3.61 1.84
CA VAL A 93 8.05 -4.82 1.90
C VAL A 93 8.02 -5.52 0.54
N GLN A 94 9.19 -5.79 -0.03
CA GLN A 94 9.36 -6.47 -1.33
C GLN A 94 8.52 -5.86 -2.47
N ALA A 95 8.10 -4.60 -2.33
CA ALA A 95 7.30 -3.92 -3.33
C ALA A 95 8.13 -3.70 -4.59
N HIS A 96 7.62 -4.18 -5.74
CA HIS A 96 8.20 -3.88 -7.04
C HIS A 96 7.65 -2.54 -7.52
N VAL A 97 8.35 -1.48 -7.16
CA VAL A 97 7.89 -0.13 -7.43
C VAL A 97 8.54 0.37 -8.73
N THR A 98 7.98 -0.03 -9.88
CA THR A 98 8.34 0.45 -11.22
C THR A 98 7.57 1.73 -11.52
N GLY A 99 8.28 2.83 -11.82
CA GLY A 99 7.67 4.16 -12.06
C GLY A 99 7.22 4.89 -10.78
N PHE A 100 7.25 4.21 -9.64
CA PHE A 100 7.04 4.82 -8.34
C PHE A 100 8.32 5.51 -7.92
N ASN A 101 8.37 6.81 -8.19
CA ASN A 101 9.30 7.63 -7.47
C ASN A 101 8.77 7.74 -6.04
N VAL A 102 9.17 6.80 -5.16
CA VAL A 102 8.85 6.80 -3.72
C VAL A 102 9.01 8.20 -3.17
N VAL A 103 10.07 8.89 -3.61
CA VAL A 103 10.35 10.29 -3.32
C VAL A 103 9.16 11.20 -3.65
N ASN A 104 8.64 11.17 -4.87
CA ASN A 104 7.56 12.06 -5.29
C ASN A 104 6.24 11.76 -4.59
N GLN A 105 5.98 10.51 -4.19
CA GLN A 105 4.77 10.17 -3.44
C GLN A 105 4.89 10.51 -1.95
N VAL A 106 6.04 10.25 -1.33
CA VAL A 106 6.30 10.62 0.07
C VAL A 106 6.13 12.13 0.27
N LEU A 107 6.53 12.95 -0.70
CA LEU A 107 6.31 14.39 -0.68
C LEU A 107 4.82 14.81 -0.67
N GLN A 108 3.90 13.91 -1.05
CA GLN A 108 2.45 14.16 -1.02
C GLN A 108 1.82 13.89 0.36
N TYR A 109 2.58 13.33 1.30
CA TYR A 109 2.10 12.97 2.64
C TYR A 109 2.71 13.93 3.68
N PRO A 110 2.11 15.12 3.90
CA PRO A 110 2.68 16.16 4.76
C PRO A 110 2.70 15.80 6.26
N ARG A 111 2.14 14.65 6.64
CA ARG A 111 2.06 14.13 8.00
C ARG A 111 2.82 12.81 8.18
N LEU A 112 3.56 12.36 7.16
CA LEU A 112 4.29 11.11 7.25
C LEU A 112 5.40 11.23 8.30
N GLU A 113 5.25 10.46 9.36
CA GLU A 113 6.11 10.36 10.54
C GLU A 113 7.04 9.15 10.44
N GLU A 114 6.59 8.06 9.80
CA GLU A 114 7.33 6.81 9.67
C GLU A 114 7.30 6.31 8.21
N LEU A 115 8.48 5.98 7.68
CA LEU A 115 8.64 5.30 6.40
C LEU A 115 9.58 4.10 6.54
N VAL A 116 9.04 2.91 6.28
CA VAL A 116 9.77 1.64 6.34
C VAL A 116 9.81 1.01 4.95
N LEU A 117 11.01 0.80 4.43
CA LEU A 117 11.26 0.18 3.14
C LEU A 117 12.11 -1.08 3.35
N VAL A 118 11.56 -2.25 3.04
CA VAL A 118 12.24 -3.55 3.25
C VAL A 118 12.34 -4.30 1.93
N SER A 119 13.56 -4.58 1.49
CA SER A 119 13.83 -5.41 0.30
C SER A 119 13.17 -4.93 -0.99
N CYS A 120 12.96 -3.62 -1.14
CA CYS A 120 12.52 -2.98 -2.38
C CYS A 120 13.69 -2.90 -3.38
N SER A 121 13.71 -3.77 -4.39
CA SER A 121 14.84 -3.94 -5.30
C SER A 121 14.93 -2.89 -6.41
N THR A 122 13.93 -2.04 -6.59
CA THR A 122 13.88 -1.01 -7.67
C THR A 122 14.22 0.41 -7.22
N ILE A 123 14.57 0.60 -5.95
CA ILE A 123 14.88 1.94 -5.44
C ILE A 123 16.34 2.25 -5.73
N ASP A 124 16.62 2.78 -6.92
CA ASP A 124 17.98 3.17 -7.33
C ASP A 124 18.46 4.45 -6.63
N ARG A 125 17.52 5.35 -6.30
CA ARG A 125 17.78 6.61 -5.60
C ARG A 125 16.60 7.00 -4.72
N LEU A 126 16.87 7.26 -3.44
CA LEU A 126 15.89 7.75 -2.49
C LEU A 126 16.35 9.10 -1.94
N VAL A 127 15.56 10.14 -2.18
CA VAL A 127 15.71 11.47 -1.57
C VAL A 127 14.43 11.75 -0.82
N ILE A 128 14.49 11.91 0.50
CA ILE A 128 13.28 12.23 1.29
C ILE A 128 13.47 13.61 1.89
N SER A 129 12.54 14.51 1.56
CA SER A 129 12.46 15.85 2.14
C SER A 129 11.13 15.99 2.86
N SER A 130 11.05 15.48 4.09
CA SER A 130 9.87 15.64 4.95
C SER A 130 10.28 16.37 6.23
N ALA A 131 9.51 17.39 6.61
CA ALA A 131 9.72 18.13 7.85
C ALA A 131 9.15 17.44 9.09
N LYS A 132 8.47 16.29 8.91
CA LYS A 132 7.76 15.55 9.96
C LYS A 132 8.17 14.09 10.09
N LEU A 133 9.07 13.63 9.24
CA LEU A 133 9.53 12.24 9.30
C LEU A 133 10.43 12.12 10.54
N ASP A 134 9.92 11.43 11.55
CA ASP A 134 10.59 11.20 12.82
C ASP A 134 11.35 9.86 12.81
N ASP A 135 10.86 8.88 12.05
CA ASP A 135 11.47 7.55 11.91
C ASP A 135 11.62 7.15 10.43
N PHE A 136 12.78 6.61 10.09
CA PHE A 136 13.12 6.16 8.74
C PHE A 136 13.94 4.88 8.79
N VAL A 137 13.40 3.83 8.16
CA VAL A 137 14.05 2.52 8.08
C VAL A 137 14.21 2.10 6.64
N LEU A 138 15.47 1.91 6.22
CA LEU A 138 15.81 1.29 4.94
C LEU A 138 16.59 0.00 5.19
N CYS A 139 15.96 -1.12 4.88
CA CYS A 139 16.52 -2.44 5.14
C CYS A 139 16.61 -3.25 3.84
N ARG A 140 17.82 -3.62 3.43
CA ARG A 140 18.03 -4.65 2.41
C ARG A 140 18.10 -6.00 3.12
N ARG A 141 16.97 -6.71 3.24
CA ARG A 141 17.00 -8.11 3.68
C ARG A 141 17.32 -8.99 2.49
N GLU A 142 18.55 -9.49 2.42
CA GLU A 142 18.86 -10.70 1.67
C GLU A 142 18.17 -11.86 2.39
N VAL A 143 17.00 -12.24 1.90
CA VAL A 143 16.35 -13.48 2.35
C VAL A 143 17.14 -14.62 1.70
N LEU A 144 17.85 -15.38 2.53
CA LEU A 144 18.45 -16.68 2.23
C LEU A 144 17.41 -17.67 1.70
#